data_AF-A0A8X6V484-F1
#
_entry.id   AF-A0A8X6V484-F1
#
_cell.length_a   1.000
_cell.length_b   1.000
_cell.length_c   1.000
_cell.angle_alpha   90.00
_cell.angle_beta   90.00
_cell.angle_gamma   90.00
#
_symmetry.space_group_name_H-M   'P 1'
#
loop_
_entity.id
_entity.type
_entity.pdbx_description
1 polymer ?
#
loop_
_entity_poly.entity_id
_entity_poly.type
_entity_poly.pdbx_seq_one_letter_code
_entity_poly.pdbx_strand_id
1 'polypeptide(L)'
;MLFGRDFHLPADLFSRPPDAPMVAEEYIEKLQVQMEEMHHLARERIGMASEKMKTRYDARPTRHDFHEGDKVWLGNPQRRKGLSPKMQTNWKAPHQVALQHINLRTVQSIANLTLSPAFRYVSNESLL
;
A
#
# COMPACT_ATOMS: atom_id res chain seq x y z
N MET A 1 22.65 -31.82 11.33
CA MET A 1 22.89 -31.09 12.60
C MET A 1 21.68 -30.20 12.85
N LEU A 2 20.95 -30.43 13.94
CA LEU A 2 19.77 -29.67 14.31
C LEU A 2 20.19 -28.70 15.44
N PHE A 3 20.54 -27.48 15.08
CA PHE A 3 20.72 -26.41 16.07
C PHE A 3 19.45 -25.56 16.05
N GLY A 4 18.52 -25.88 16.95
CA GLY A 4 17.33 -25.07 17.19
C GLY A 4 17.11 -25.00 18.70
N ARG A 5 17.14 -23.78 19.25
CA ARG A 5 16.54 -23.55 20.56
C ARG A 5 15.07 -23.96 20.50
N ASP A 6 14.56 -24.55 21.57
CA ASP A 6 13.15 -24.91 21.68
C ASP A 6 12.28 -23.70 21.31
N PHE A 7 11.36 -23.89 20.37
CA PHE A 7 10.47 -22.84 19.91
C PHE A 7 9.41 -22.61 20.99
N HIS A 8 9.65 -21.67 21.89
CA HIS A 8 8.65 -21.25 22.86
C HIS A 8 7.57 -20.44 22.15
N LEU A 9 6.34 -20.95 22.16
CA LEU A 9 5.21 -20.12 21.77
C LEU A 9 5.06 -19.00 22.80
N PRO A 10 4.53 -17.82 22.41
CA PRO A 10 4.21 -16.77 23.38
C PRO A 10 3.40 -17.30 24.58
N ALA A 11 2.49 -18.25 24.35
CA ALA A 11 1.72 -18.93 25.39
C ALA A 11 2.57 -19.74 26.39
N ASP A 12 3.73 -20.28 25.99
CA ASP A 12 4.63 -21.02 26.87
C ASP A 12 5.30 -20.10 27.91
N LEU A 13 5.46 -18.82 27.58
CA LEU A 13 6.00 -17.83 28.51
C LEU A 13 4.99 -17.45 29.61
N PHE A 14 3.69 -17.53 29.30
CA PHE A 14 2.59 -17.16 30.22
C PHE A 14 2.00 -18.37 30.98
N SER A 15 2.26 -19.59 30.54
CA SER A 15 1.73 -20.83 31.15
C SER A 15 2.56 -21.36 32.31
N ARG A 16 3.56 -20.61 32.78
CA ARG A 16 4.30 -20.96 34.00
C ARG A 16 3.34 -20.90 35.20
N PRO A 17 3.18 -22.01 35.95
CA PRO A 17 2.34 -22.00 37.14
C PRO A 17 2.94 -21.06 38.21
N PRO A 18 2.10 -20.37 38.99
CA PRO A 18 2.56 -19.45 40.01
C PRO A 18 3.37 -20.18 41.10
N ASP A 19 4.44 -19.54 41.57
CA ASP A 19 5.36 -20.12 42.57
C ASP A 19 4.69 -20.25 43.98
N ALA A 20 3.48 -19.71 44.18
CA ALA A 20 2.71 -19.76 45.41
C ALA A 20 1.26 -20.24 45.16
N PRO A 21 0.62 -20.95 46.11
CA PRO A 21 -0.76 -21.40 45.96
C PRO A 21 -1.71 -20.20 46.08
N MET A 22 -2.04 -19.58 44.94
CA MET A 22 -3.09 -18.59 44.83
C MET A 22 -4.44 -19.29 44.65
N VAL A 23 -5.53 -18.68 45.14
CA VAL A 23 -6.87 -19.18 44.84
C VAL A 23 -7.08 -19.10 43.32
N ALA A 24 -7.57 -20.18 42.72
CA ALA A 24 -7.63 -20.31 41.26
C ALA A 24 -8.39 -19.15 40.58
N GLU A 25 -9.40 -18.60 41.25
CA GLU A 25 -10.23 -17.49 40.76
C GLU A 25 -9.42 -16.18 40.64
N GLU A 26 -8.67 -15.81 41.69
CA GLU A 26 -7.80 -14.62 41.69
C GLU A 26 -6.70 -14.73 40.61
N TYR A 27 -6.23 -15.95 40.33
CA TYR A 27 -5.23 -16.19 39.28
C TYR A 27 -5.79 -15.96 37.88
N ILE A 28 -6.98 -16.48 37.63
CA ILE A 28 -7.66 -16.32 36.34
C ILE A 28 -7.96 -14.84 36.08
N GLU A 29 -8.48 -14.12 37.08
CA GLU A 29 -8.79 -12.70 36.96
C GLU A 29 -7.52 -11.87 36.67
N LYS A 30 -6.45 -12.09 37.44
CA LYS A 30 -5.17 -11.41 37.21
C LYS A 30 -4.60 -11.70 35.83
N LEU A 31 -4.69 -12.95 35.37
CA LEU A 31 -4.18 -13.34 34.06
C LEU A 31 -4.97 -12.66 32.93
N GLN A 32 -6.30 -12.59 33.05
CA GLN A 32 -7.14 -11.92 32.08
C GLN A 32 -6.80 -10.43 31.95
N VAL A 33 -6.67 -9.73 33.08
CA VAL A 33 -6.28 -8.31 33.10
C VAL A 33 -4.92 -8.10 32.45
N GLN A 34 -3.92 -8.93 32.79
CA GLN A 34 -2.59 -8.83 32.20
C GLN A 34 -2.61 -9.06 30.68
N MET A 35 -3.37 -10.04 30.20
CA MET A 35 -3.49 -10.30 28.77
C MET A 35 -4.16 -9.14 28.03
N GLU A 36 -5.19 -8.54 28.62
CA GLU A 36 -5.90 -7.39 28.05
C GLU A 36 -4.99 -6.16 27.93
N GLU A 37 -4.25 -5.84 29.00
CA GLU A 37 -3.25 -4.75 29.01
C GLU A 37 -2.16 -4.98 27.97
N MET A 38 -1.60 -6.19 27.91
CA MET A 38 -0.58 -6.56 26.93
C MET A 38 -1.08 -6.43 25.50
N HIS A 39 -2.30 -6.88 25.23
CA HIS A 39 -2.89 -6.78 23.92
C HIS A 39 -3.17 -5.32 23.52
N HIS A 40 -3.63 -4.50 24.46
CA HIS A 40 -3.80 -3.06 24.24
C HIS A 40 -2.47 -2.41 23.86
N LEU A 41 -1.43 -2.64 24.66
CA LEU A 41 -0.08 -2.12 24.41
C LEU A 41 0.48 -2.56 23.05
N ALA A 42 0.27 -3.83 22.68
CA ALA A 42 0.70 -4.34 21.38
C ALA A 42 0.01 -3.59 20.22
N ARG A 43 -1.32 -3.36 20.32
CA ARG A 43 -2.06 -2.62 19.30
C ARG A 43 -1.62 -1.16 19.18
N GLU A 44 -1.41 -0.47 20.30
CA GLU A 44 -0.88 0.89 20.29
C GLU A 44 0.49 0.98 19.61
N ARG A 45 1.40 0.04 19.93
CA ARG A 45 2.75 -0.01 19.36
C ARG A 45 2.71 -0.26 17.85
N ILE A 46 1.83 -1.15 17.38
CA ILE A 46 1.62 -1.38 15.94
C ILE A 46 1.09 -0.10 15.27
N GLY A 47 0.12 0.58 15.88
CA GLY A 47 -0.42 1.84 15.35
C GLY A 47 0.64 2.93 15.24
N MET A 48 1.43 3.15 16.29
CA MET A 48 2.53 4.12 16.28
C MET A 48 3.60 3.78 15.23
N ALA A 49 3.96 2.50 15.10
CA ALA A 49 4.93 2.06 14.09
C ALA A 49 4.40 2.27 12.66
N SER A 50 3.11 2.02 12.43
CA SER A 50 2.45 2.28 11.15
C SER A 50 2.45 3.76 10.80
N GLU A 51 2.10 4.64 11.75
CA GLU A 51 2.10 6.10 11.52
C GLU A 51 3.52 6.62 11.26
N LYS A 52 4.52 6.13 12.01
CA LYS A 52 5.94 6.43 11.75
C LYS A 52 6.39 5.97 10.36
N MET A 53 5.86 4.85 9.88
CA MET A 53 6.18 4.33 8.55
C MET A 53 5.54 5.19 7.46
N LYS A 54 4.26 5.55 7.64
CA LYS A 54 3.53 6.44 6.73
C LYS A 54 4.20 7.80 6.62
N THR A 55 4.47 8.45 7.74
CA THR A 55 5.19 9.74 7.77
C THR A 55 6.56 9.66 7.08
N ARG A 56 7.33 8.58 7.27
CA ARG A 56 8.61 8.39 6.56
C ARG A 56 8.43 8.21 5.04
N TYR A 57 7.38 7.50 4.64
CA TYR A 57 7.05 7.31 3.22
C TYR A 57 6.63 8.64 2.58
N ASP A 58 5.74 9.37 3.26
CA ASP A 58 5.19 10.65 2.81
C ASP A 58 6.22 11.79 2.86
N ALA A 59 7.25 11.70 3.71
CA ALA A 59 8.35 12.66 3.79
C ALA A 59 9.21 12.73 2.52
N ARG A 60 9.02 11.82 1.55
CA ARG A 60 9.70 11.85 0.26
C ARG A 60 8.75 12.19 -0.89
N PRO A 61 8.14 13.38 -0.94
CA PRO A 61 7.56 13.84 -2.19
C PRO A 61 8.74 14.29 -3.06
N THR A 62 9.24 13.41 -3.92
CA THR A 62 9.94 13.91 -5.11
C THR A 62 8.85 14.48 -6.01
N ARG A 63 8.42 15.72 -5.71
CA ARG A 63 7.65 16.53 -6.65
C ARG A 63 8.58 16.75 -7.83
N HIS A 64 8.42 15.90 -8.83
CA HIS A 64 9.02 16.12 -10.13
C HIS A 64 8.08 17.07 -10.85
N ASP A 65 8.52 18.32 -10.99
CA ASP A 65 7.84 19.28 -11.83
C ASP A 65 8.06 18.84 -13.28
N PHE A 66 7.05 18.21 -13.85
CA PHE A 66 7.06 17.78 -15.25
C PHE A 66 6.83 19.00 -16.14
N HIS A 67 7.65 19.14 -17.18
CA HIS A 67 7.55 20.19 -18.18
C HIS A 67 7.00 19.65 -19.50
N GLU A 68 6.39 20.55 -20.29
CA GLU A 68 5.98 20.20 -21.65
C GLU A 68 7.20 19.69 -22.42
N GLY A 69 7.05 18.51 -23.02
CA GLY A 69 8.14 17.85 -23.72
C GLY A 69 8.89 16.77 -22.91
N ASP A 70 8.65 16.64 -21.60
CA ASP A 70 9.28 15.60 -20.78
C ASP A 70 8.80 14.19 -21.16
N LYS A 71 9.74 13.24 -21.17
CA LYS A 71 9.43 11.82 -21.40
C LYS A 71 9.07 11.14 -20.10
N VAL A 72 7.82 10.70 -19.99
CA VAL A 72 7.26 10.08 -18.80
C VAL A 72 6.74 8.67 -19.09
N TRP A 73 6.86 7.77 -18.12
CA TRP A 73 6.25 6.45 -18.18
C TRP A 73 4.83 6.53 -17.62
N LEU A 74 3.85 6.01 -18.37
CA LEU A 74 2.47 6.02 -17.93
C LEU A 74 2.17 4.75 -17.12
N GLY A 75 1.77 4.92 -15.86
CA GLY A 75 1.31 3.83 -15.00
C GLY A 75 -0.10 3.39 -15.42
N ASN A 76 -0.22 2.23 -16.06
CA ASN A 76 -1.49 1.60 -16.39
C ASN A 76 -1.57 0.21 -15.73
N PRO A 77 -2.17 0.10 -14.53
CA PRO A 77 -2.36 -1.16 -13.83
C PRO A 77 -3.50 -1.98 -14.47
N GLN A 78 -3.38 -2.30 -15.76
CA GLN A 78 -4.38 -3.05 -16.50
C GLN A 78 -4.10 -4.54 -16.35
N ARG A 79 -5.04 -5.26 -15.76
CA ARG A 79 -4.92 -6.69 -15.52
C ARG A 79 -5.27 -7.48 -16.78
N ARG A 80 -4.32 -8.29 -17.27
CA ARG A 80 -4.56 -9.28 -18.33
C ARG A 80 -5.01 -10.61 -17.69
N LYS A 81 -6.14 -11.15 -18.16
CA LYS A 81 -6.60 -12.49 -17.75
C LYS A 81 -5.57 -13.53 -18.21
N GLY A 82 -5.30 -14.53 -17.36
CA GLY A 82 -4.35 -15.61 -17.67
C GLY A 82 -2.88 -15.33 -17.32
N LEU A 83 -2.53 -14.13 -16.86
CA LEU A 83 -1.19 -13.83 -16.31
C LEU A 83 -1.28 -13.48 -14.82
N SER A 84 -0.30 -13.92 -14.03
CA SER A 84 -0.18 -13.48 -12.64
C SER A 84 0.13 -11.96 -12.59
N PRO A 85 -0.44 -11.20 -11.64
CA PRO A 85 -0.20 -9.75 -11.54
C PRO A 85 1.28 -9.36 -11.43
N LYS A 86 2.14 -10.25 -10.90
CA LYS A 86 3.59 -10.03 -10.78
C LYS A 86 4.32 -10.12 -12.13
N MET A 87 3.76 -10.82 -13.11
CA MET A 87 4.34 -10.97 -14.45
C MET A 87 3.80 -9.92 -15.44
N GLN A 88 2.96 -9.00 -14.97
CA GLN A 88 2.39 -7.95 -15.82
C GLN A 88 3.18 -6.66 -15.63
N THR A 89 3.42 -5.95 -16.73
CA THR A 89 4.09 -4.64 -16.70
C THR A 89 3.05 -3.55 -16.47
N ASN A 90 3.17 -2.82 -15.36
CA ASN A 90 2.29 -1.69 -15.03
C ASN A 90 2.64 -0.41 -15.79
N TRP A 91 3.74 -0.39 -16.54
CA TRP A 91 4.26 0.79 -17.22
C TRP A 91 4.08 0.66 -18.72
N LYS A 92 3.44 1.65 -19.35
CA LYS A 92 3.39 1.78 -20.80
C LYS A 92 4.59 2.63 -21.27
N ALA A 93 5.05 2.36 -22.50
CA ALA A 93 6.15 3.00 -23.24
C ALA A 93 6.30 4.52 -22.98
N PRO A 94 7.46 5.13 -23.22
CA PRO A 94 7.66 6.56 -22.92
C PRO A 94 6.67 7.44 -23.69
N HIS A 95 5.83 8.15 -22.94
CA HIS A 95 4.92 9.20 -23.42
C HIS A 95 5.59 10.56 -23.25
N GLN A 96 5.10 11.56 -23.96
CA GLN A 96 5.56 12.95 -23.82
C GLN A 96 4.48 13.78 -23.13
N VAL A 97 4.88 14.60 -22.16
CA VAL A 97 3.96 15.54 -21.49
C VAL A 97 3.55 16.61 -22.49
N ALA A 98 2.27 16.65 -22.85
CA ALA A 98 1.76 17.55 -23.88
C ALA A 98 1.45 18.96 -23.35
N LEU A 99 0.95 19.08 -22.12
CA LEU A 99 0.62 20.36 -21.49
C LEU A 99 0.86 20.29 -19.98
N GLN A 100 1.48 21.33 -19.42
CA GLN A 100 1.81 21.42 -17.99
C GLN A 100 0.61 21.78 -17.12
N HIS A 101 -0.30 22.60 -17.65
CA HIS A 101 -1.42 23.17 -16.89
C HIS A 101 -2.73 22.95 -17.61
N ILE A 102 -3.39 21.84 -17.31
CA ILE A 102 -4.73 21.57 -17.82
C ILE A 102 -5.74 22.22 -16.86
N ASN A 103 -6.16 23.46 -17.15
CA ASN A 103 -7.36 24.00 -16.53
C ASN A 103 -8.56 23.17 -16.99
N LEU A 104 -9.50 22.87 -16.10
CA LEU A 104 -10.71 22.08 -16.41
C LEU A 104 -11.54 22.70 -17.57
N ARG A 105 -11.41 24.01 -17.79
CA ARG A 105 -11.99 24.73 -18.93
C ARG A 105 -11.32 24.38 -20.28
N THR A 106 -10.02 24.10 -20.28
CA THR A 106 -9.25 23.75 -21.48
C THR A 106 -9.55 22.32 -21.94
N VAL A 107 -9.85 21.39 -21.01
CA VAL A 107 -10.28 20.00 -21.35
C VAL A 107 -11.57 20.01 -22.15
N GLN A 108 -12.55 20.83 -21.75
CA GLN A 108 -13.82 20.97 -22.46
C GLN A 108 -13.63 21.60 -23.85
N SER A 109 -12.70 22.54 -23.99
CA SER A 109 -12.36 23.14 -25.30
C SER A 109 -11.68 22.14 -26.23
N ILE A 110 -10.75 21.31 -25.74
CA ILE A 110 -10.10 20.26 -26.54
C ILE A 110 -11.10 19.17 -26.94
N ALA A 111 -12.00 18.75 -26.04
CA ALA A 111 -13.08 17.81 -26.37
C ALA A 111 -14.01 18.34 -27.50
N ASN A 112 -14.24 19.64 -27.54
CA ASN A 112 -15.03 20.29 -28.59
C ASN A 112 -14.23 20.51 -29.89
N LEU A 113 -12.91 20.65 -29.80
CA LEU A 113 -12.01 20.69 -30.96
C LEU A 113 -11.76 19.29 -31.55
N THR A 114 -11.84 18.23 -30.75
CA THR A 114 -11.79 16.83 -31.23
C THR A 114 -13.05 16.38 -31.97
N LEU A 115 -14.12 17.18 -31.94
CA LEU A 115 -15.31 17.01 -32.80
C LEU A 115 -15.19 17.76 -34.14
N SER A 116 -14.10 18.49 -34.37
CA SER A 116 -13.77 19.08 -35.67
C SER A 116 -12.95 18.08 -36.51
N PRO A 117 -13.26 17.88 -37.81
CA PRO A 117 -12.73 16.76 -38.60
C PRO A 117 -11.24 16.84 -38.97
N ALA A 118 -10.47 17.80 -38.42
CA ALA A 118 -9.09 18.06 -38.81
C ALA A 118 -8.01 17.39 -37.94
N PHE A 119 -8.33 16.81 -36.78
CA PHE A 119 -7.35 16.13 -35.93
C PHE A 119 -7.69 14.64 -35.77
N ARG A 120 -7.07 13.80 -36.62
CA ARG A 120 -7.13 12.34 -36.48
C ARG A 120 -6.19 11.88 -35.37
N TYR A 121 -6.72 11.54 -34.20
CA TYR A 121 -6.08 10.53 -33.37
C TYR A 121 -6.44 9.17 -33.97
N VAL A 122 -5.43 8.40 -34.40
CA VAL A 122 -5.60 6.99 -34.74
C VAL A 122 -5.77 6.22 -33.43
N SER A 123 -6.99 6.21 -32.89
CA SER A 123 -7.42 5.20 -31.94
C SER A 123 -7.68 3.92 -32.73
N ASN A 124 -6.64 3.09 -32.89
CA ASN A 124 -6.85 1.71 -33.32
C ASN A 124 -7.45 0.92 -32.14
N GLU A 125 -8.74 1.10 -31.91
CA GLU A 125 -9.61 -0.02 -31.56
C GLU A 125 -9.87 -0.80 -32.84
N SER A 126 -9.21 -1.95 -32.97
CA SER A 126 -9.62 -3.01 -33.89
C SER A 126 -9.59 -4.30 -33.07
N LEU A 127 -10.76 -4.62 -32.52
CA LEU A 127 -11.31 -5.96 -32.34
C LEU A 127 -10.31 -7.12 -32.47
N LEU A 128 -9.99 -7.75 -31.35
CA LEU A 128 -10.44 -9.10 -30.96
C LEU A 128 -10.09 -9.36 -29.48
#